data_AF-A0A5K7YE26-F1
#
_entry.id   AF-A0A5K7YE26-F1
#
_cell.length_a   1.000
_cell.length_b   1.000
_cell.length_c   1.000
_cell.angle_alpha   90.00
_cell.angle_beta   90.00
_cell.angle_gamma   90.00
#
_symmetry.space_group_name_H-M   'P 1'
#
loop_
_entity.id
_entity.type
_entity.pdbx_description
1 polymer ?
#
loop_
_entity_poly.entity_id
_entity_poly.type
_entity_poly.pdbx_seq_one_letter_code
_entity_poly.pdbx_strand_id
1 'polypeptide(L)'
;MLNNRHLEKPGAKVIDRLCQYSWPGNVRELQNVLKRMLVLGDCDQITDELFNSERLAPSDNGQTDELNHNASLVKILDLQGKNSPDNQTFSLKTAKKNAVEMVEREIISHVLDRTDWNRSKASKILKISYKTLLYKISDLGIIPPGK
;
A
#
# COMPACT_ATOMS: atom_id res chain seq x y z
N MET A 1 29.26 15.18 -7.71
CA MET A 1 30.63 14.65 -7.53
C MET A 1 30.51 13.18 -7.11
N LEU A 2 30.56 12.26 -8.07
CA LEU A 2 30.55 10.83 -7.78
C LEU A 2 32.01 10.40 -7.56
N ASN A 3 32.37 10.22 -6.29
CA ASN A 3 33.72 9.87 -5.88
C ASN A 3 34.17 8.56 -6.53
N ASN A 4 35.43 8.59 -6.93
CA ASN A 4 36.25 7.55 -7.51
C ASN A 4 36.37 6.31 -6.59
N ARG A 5 35.31 5.49 -6.48
CA ARG A 5 35.37 4.20 -5.78
C ARG A 5 35.51 3.08 -6.82
N HIS A 6 36.51 2.23 -6.61
CA HIS A 6 36.77 1.04 -7.40
C HIS A 6 35.47 0.22 -7.57
N LEU A 7 35.01 0.05 -8.80
CA LEU A 7 33.94 -0.89 -9.14
C LEU A 7 34.54 -2.30 -9.01
N GLU A 8 34.48 -2.87 -7.80
CA GLU A 8 34.80 -4.28 -7.66
C GLU A 8 33.71 -5.10 -8.32
N LYS A 9 34.13 -5.96 -9.26
CA LYS A 9 33.22 -6.88 -9.92
C LYS A 9 32.58 -7.74 -8.84
N PRO A 10 31.23 -7.79 -8.74
CA PRO A 10 30.57 -8.66 -7.78
C PRO A 10 31.08 -10.09 -7.97
N GLY A 11 31.43 -10.76 -6.88
CA GLY A 11 31.86 -12.15 -6.93
C GLY A 11 30.81 -13.02 -7.63
N ALA A 12 31.22 -14.11 -8.28
CA ALA A 12 30.31 -14.98 -9.01
C ALA A 12 29.11 -15.44 -8.16
N LYS A 13 29.33 -15.67 -6.86
CA LYS A 13 28.28 -16.01 -5.87
C LYS A 13 27.21 -14.93 -5.71
N VAL A 14 27.60 -13.66 -5.72
CA VAL A 14 26.68 -12.51 -5.61
C VAL A 14 25.80 -12.43 -6.86
N ILE A 15 26.40 -12.64 -8.05
CA ILE A 15 25.68 -12.64 -9.33
C ILE A 15 24.68 -13.80 -9.38
N ASP A 16 25.12 -15.02 -9.05
CA ASP A 16 24.25 -16.20 -9.03
C ASP A 16 23.05 -16.00 -8.11
N ARG A 17 23.28 -15.42 -6.93
CA ARG A 17 22.23 -15.05 -5.98
C ARG A 17 21.26 -14.02 -6.57
N LEU A 18 21.75 -12.91 -7.12
CA LEU A 18 20.89 -11.89 -7.74
C LEU A 18 20.04 -12.45 -8.91
N CYS A 19 20.56 -13.45 -9.64
CA CYS A 19 19.83 -14.15 -10.70
C CYS A 19 18.80 -15.16 -10.19
N GLN A 20 18.99 -15.73 -9.00
CA GLN A 20 18.03 -16.66 -8.38
C GLN A 20 16.84 -15.94 -7.74
N TYR A 21 16.96 -14.64 -7.45
CA TYR A 21 15.90 -13.85 -6.85
C TYR A 21 14.79 -13.51 -7.86
N SER A 22 13.54 -13.69 -7.47
CA SER A 22 12.39 -13.48 -8.37
C SER A 22 12.04 -11.99 -8.60
N TRP A 23 12.62 -11.07 -7.83
CA TRP A 23 12.39 -9.61 -7.91
C TRP A 23 10.90 -9.21 -7.93
N PRO A 24 10.15 -9.47 -6.85
CA PRO A 24 8.70 -9.25 -6.79
C PRO A 24 8.29 -7.78 -7.04
N GLY A 25 9.15 -6.80 -6.73
CA GLY A 25 8.89 -5.38 -7.00
C GLY A 25 9.50 -4.82 -8.28
N ASN A 26 9.78 -5.67 -9.28
CA ASN A 26 10.34 -5.32 -10.59
C ASN A 26 11.80 -4.83 -10.55
N VAL A 27 12.31 -4.42 -11.72
CA VAL A 27 13.68 -3.89 -11.95
C VAL A 27 14.07 -2.73 -11.01
N ARG A 28 13.10 -2.05 -10.39
CA ARG A 28 13.36 -0.98 -9.41
C ARG A 28 13.96 -1.52 -8.11
N GLU A 29 13.58 -2.72 -7.67
CA GLU A 29 14.19 -3.36 -6.50
C GLU A 29 15.64 -3.74 -6.79
N LEU A 30 15.90 -4.35 -7.94
CA LEU A 30 17.26 -4.64 -8.41
C LEU A 30 18.10 -3.36 -8.46
N GLN A 31 17.55 -2.28 -9.01
CA GLN A 31 18.22 -0.98 -9.06
C GLN A 31 18.54 -0.44 -7.67
N ASN A 32 17.64 -0.56 -6.70
CA ASN A 32 17.87 -0.09 -5.33
C ASN A 32 18.96 -0.90 -4.62
N VAL A 33 18.95 -2.23 -4.80
CA VAL A 33 19.98 -3.12 -4.26
C VAL A 33 21.35 -2.79 -4.85
N LEU A 34 21.44 -2.61 -6.18
CA LEU A 34 22.69 -2.23 -6.85
C LEU A 34 23.19 -0.85 -6.41
N LYS A 35 22.30 0.13 -6.22
CA LYS A 35 22.68 1.44 -5.67
C LYS A 35 23.22 1.33 -4.25
N ARG A 36 22.59 0.52 -3.40
CA ARG A 36 23.05 0.27 -2.03
C ARG A 36 24.43 -0.40 -2.02
N MET A 37 24.63 -1.37 -2.92
CA MET A 37 25.91 -2.04 -3.15
C MET A 37 27.01 -1.06 -3.54
N LEU A 38 26.71 -0.12 -4.44
CA LEU A 38 27.65 0.91 -4.86
C LEU A 38 27.99 1.92 -3.74
N VAL A 39 27.03 2.25 -2.88
CA VAL A 39 27.20 3.25 -1.80
C VAL A 39 28.00 2.68 -0.62
N LEU A 40 27.69 1.45 -0.22
CA LEU A 40 28.26 0.80 0.96
C LEU A 40 29.54 0.01 0.64
N GLY A 41 29.71 -0.48 -0.59
CA GLY A 41 30.89 -1.26 -0.99
C GLY A 41 30.85 -2.74 -0.61
N ASP A 42 29.91 -3.15 0.26
CA ASP A 42 29.84 -4.52 0.78
C ASP A 42 28.77 -5.36 0.06
N CYS A 43 29.16 -5.91 -1.09
CA CYS A 43 28.29 -6.71 -1.96
C CYS A 43 27.70 -7.95 -1.25
N ASP A 44 28.54 -8.70 -0.52
CA ASP A 44 28.14 -9.94 0.12
C ASP A 44 27.13 -9.71 1.25
N GLN A 45 27.38 -8.74 2.12
CA GLN A 45 26.49 -8.39 3.23
C GLN A 45 25.11 -7.95 2.73
N ILE A 46 25.05 -7.16 1.65
CA ILE A 46 23.78 -6.69 1.09
C ILE A 46 23.00 -7.83 0.46
N THR A 47 23.67 -8.78 -0.20
CA THR A 47 22.98 -9.99 -0.68
C THR A 47 22.50 -10.85 0.48
N ASP A 48 23.31 -11.08 1.50
CA ASP A 48 22.90 -11.89 2.65
C ASP A 48 21.72 -11.25 3.39
N GLU A 49 21.68 -9.91 3.54
CA GLU A 49 20.51 -9.19 4.07
C GLU A 49 19.25 -9.40 3.21
N LEU A 50 19.38 -9.33 1.88
CA LEU A 50 18.26 -9.56 0.95
C LEU A 50 17.68 -10.97 1.13
N PHE A 51 18.52 -12.00 1.16
CA PHE A 51 18.05 -13.39 1.30
C PHE A 51 17.65 -13.78 2.74
N ASN A 52 18.25 -13.17 3.75
CA ASN A 52 17.83 -13.35 5.14
C ASN A 52 16.46 -12.72 5.38
N SER A 53 16.13 -11.63 4.68
CA SER A 53 14.79 -11.04 4.71
C SER A 53 13.72 -11.97 4.13
N GLU A 54 14.05 -12.82 3.14
CA GLU A 54 13.15 -13.89 2.65
C GLU A 54 13.00 -15.04 3.64
N ARG A 55 14.06 -15.46 4.35
CA ARG A 55 13.98 -16.54 5.34
C ARG A 55 13.17 -16.16 6.58
N LEU A 56 13.04 -14.87 6.85
CA LEU A 56 12.17 -14.32 7.89
C LEU A 56 10.75 -14.04 7.40
N ALA A 57 10.43 -14.30 6.12
CA ALA A 57 9.04 -14.52 5.74
C ALA A 57 8.61 -15.81 6.46
N PRO A 58 7.68 -15.74 7.43
CA PRO A 58 7.22 -16.94 8.10
C PRO A 58 6.59 -17.84 7.04
N SER A 59 7.20 -18.99 6.81
CA SER A 59 6.49 -20.13 6.23
C SER A 59 5.53 -20.62 7.32
N ASP A 60 4.37 -19.98 7.43
CA ASP A 60 3.33 -20.37 8.38
C ASP A 60 2.45 -21.45 7.74
N ASN A 61 2.89 -22.70 7.89
CA ASN A 61 1.98 -23.84 7.86
C ASN A 61 1.14 -23.80 9.15
N GLY A 62 0.03 -23.06 9.13
CA GLY A 62 -0.89 -23.05 10.28
C GLY A 62 -1.94 -21.96 10.29
N GLN A 63 -2.94 -22.04 9.40
CA GLN A 63 -4.29 -21.44 9.56
C GLN A 63 -4.33 -19.99 10.12
N THR A 64 -4.49 -18.95 9.27
CA THR A 64 -5.29 -17.74 9.60
C THR A 64 -5.38 -16.75 8.41
N ASP A 65 -6.61 -16.39 8.02
CA ASP A 65 -7.05 -15.07 7.55
C ASP A 65 -6.47 -14.34 6.31
N GLU A 66 -5.51 -14.86 5.54
CA GLU A 66 -5.01 -14.14 4.34
C GLU A 66 -5.97 -14.11 3.14
N LEU A 67 -6.89 -15.08 3.03
CA LEU A 67 -7.93 -15.06 1.99
C LEU A 67 -8.94 -13.93 2.20
N ASN A 68 -9.06 -13.40 3.43
CA ASN A 68 -10.04 -12.38 3.79
C ASN A 68 -9.52 -10.95 3.51
N HIS A 69 -8.22 -10.68 3.67
CA HIS A 69 -7.65 -9.36 3.39
C HIS A 69 -7.64 -9.03 1.90
N ASN A 70 -7.23 -9.98 1.07
CA ASN A 70 -7.24 -9.84 -0.39
C ASN A 70 -8.67 -9.74 -0.92
N ALA A 71 -9.61 -10.55 -0.40
CA ALA A 71 -11.02 -10.43 -0.73
C ALA A 71 -11.60 -9.07 -0.32
N SER A 72 -11.19 -8.54 0.83
CA SER A 72 -11.60 -7.21 1.30
C SER A 72 -11.07 -6.11 0.37
N LEU A 73 -9.81 -6.18 -0.08
CA LEU A 73 -9.25 -5.23 -1.05
C LEU A 73 -9.89 -5.35 -2.44
N VAL A 74 -10.13 -6.57 -2.92
CA VAL A 74 -10.81 -6.84 -4.20
C VAL A 74 -12.24 -6.30 -4.21
N LYS A 75 -12.93 -6.39 -3.06
CA LYS A 75 -14.27 -5.80 -2.84
C LYS A 75 -14.21 -4.27 -2.68
N ILE A 76 -13.21 -3.74 -1.99
CA ILE A 76 -12.97 -2.28 -1.83
C ILE A 76 -12.69 -1.63 -3.18
N LEU A 77 -11.92 -2.28 -4.04
CA LEU A 77 -11.52 -1.75 -5.35
C LEU A 77 -12.49 -2.11 -6.48
N ASP A 78 -13.63 -2.76 -6.16
CA ASP A 78 -14.66 -3.20 -7.10
C ASP A 78 -14.08 -3.91 -8.34
N LEU A 79 -13.09 -4.78 -8.13
CA LEU A 79 -12.40 -5.51 -9.19
C LEU A 79 -13.22 -6.72 -9.67
N GLN A 80 -14.25 -7.12 -8.92
CA GLN A 80 -15.22 -8.14 -9.28
C GLN A 80 -16.32 -7.52 -10.16
N GLY A 81 -15.95 -7.13 -11.37
CA GLY A 81 -16.87 -6.56 -12.36
C GLY A 81 -18.14 -7.38 -12.51
N LYS A 82 -19.24 -6.87 -11.95
CA LYS A 82 -20.58 -7.26 -12.41
C LYS A 82 -20.94 -6.35 -13.59
N ASN A 83 -20.65 -6.87 -14.78
CA ASN A 83 -21.20 -6.48 -16.09
C ASN A 83 -20.70 -5.14 -16.69
N SER A 84 -19.55 -5.16 -17.35
CA SER A 84 -19.41 -4.40 -18.61
C SER A 84 -18.31 -5.01 -19.49
N PRO A 85 -18.58 -5.32 -20.78
CA PRO A 85 -17.67 -6.06 -21.65
C PRO A 85 -16.53 -5.21 -22.25
N ASP A 86 -16.45 -3.92 -21.94
CA ASP A 86 -15.38 -3.04 -22.43
C ASP A 86 -14.29 -2.84 -21.37
N ASN A 87 -13.07 -3.27 -21.70
CA ASN A 87 -11.85 -3.09 -20.90
C ASN A 87 -11.42 -1.63 -20.68
N GLN A 88 -12.25 -0.65 -21.02
CA GLN A 88 -11.97 0.79 -20.94
C GLN A 88 -12.27 1.41 -19.57
N THR A 89 -12.92 0.70 -18.64
CA THR A 89 -13.48 1.34 -17.43
C THR A 89 -12.56 1.30 -16.20
N PHE A 90 -11.49 0.49 -16.19
CA PHE A 90 -10.58 0.38 -15.03
C PHE A 90 -9.41 1.38 -15.13
N SER A 91 -9.68 2.67 -14.89
CA SER A 91 -8.61 3.67 -14.71
C SER A 91 -8.11 3.69 -13.27
N LEU A 92 -6.79 3.67 -13.07
CA LEU A 92 -6.16 3.89 -11.75
C LEU A 92 -6.61 5.19 -11.08
N LYS A 93 -6.96 6.21 -11.87
CA LYS A 93 -7.51 7.47 -11.37
C LYS A 93 -8.85 7.24 -10.67
N THR A 94 -9.72 6.41 -11.25
CA THR A 94 -11.02 6.05 -10.70
C THR A 94 -10.85 5.14 -9.47
N ALA A 95 -10.00 4.13 -9.55
CA ALA A 95 -9.73 3.23 -8.43
C ALA A 95 -9.19 3.98 -7.19
N LYS A 96 -8.23 4.89 -7.38
CA LYS A 96 -7.70 5.75 -6.31
C LYS A 96 -8.81 6.62 -5.71
N LYS A 97 -9.62 7.25 -6.56
CA LYS A 97 -10.73 8.12 -6.11
C LYS A 97 -11.70 7.33 -5.23
N ASN A 98 -12.16 6.17 -5.70
CA ASN A 98 -13.10 5.32 -4.96
C ASN A 98 -12.51 4.84 -3.62
N ALA A 99 -11.24 4.43 -3.60
CA ALA A 99 -10.58 4.00 -2.37
C ALA A 99 -10.51 5.12 -1.32
N VAL A 100 -10.20 6.36 -1.75
CA VAL A 100 -10.19 7.52 -0.85
C VAL A 100 -11.59 7.81 -0.30
N GLU A 101 -12.62 7.82 -1.15
CA GLU A 101 -14.00 8.08 -0.73
C GLU A 101 -14.50 7.04 0.28
N MET A 102 -14.15 5.77 0.10
CA MET A 102 -14.52 4.72 1.05
C MET A 102 -13.87 4.91 2.41
N VAL A 103 -12.56 5.20 2.45
CA VAL A 103 -11.83 5.44 3.69
C VAL A 103 -12.36 6.68 4.40
N GLU A 104 -12.60 7.77 3.67
CA GLU A 104 -13.18 8.98 4.22
C GLU A 104 -14.57 8.71 4.81
N ARG A 105 -15.43 7.95 4.11
CA ARG A 105 -16.77 7.60 4.59
C ARG A 105 -16.71 6.84 5.90
N GLU A 106 -15.84 5.83 5.99
CA GLU A 106 -15.71 4.99 7.18
C GLU A 106 -15.23 5.81 8.39
N ILE A 107 -14.17 6.60 8.22
CA ILE A 107 -13.60 7.41 9.30
C ILE A 107 -14.59 8.49 9.76
N ILE A 108 -15.24 9.18 8.83
CA ILE A 108 -16.20 10.24 9.16
C ILE A 108 -17.42 9.64 9.87
N SER A 109 -17.94 8.52 9.39
CA SER A 109 -19.05 7.80 10.03
C SER A 109 -18.71 7.38 11.45
N HIS A 110 -17.54 6.75 11.63
CA HIS A 110 -17.07 6.29 12.94
C HIS A 110 -16.95 7.43 13.96
N VAL A 111 -16.38 8.58 13.55
CA VAL A 111 -16.23 9.73 14.46
C VAL A 111 -17.57 10.40 14.74
N LEU A 112 -18.48 10.46 13.76
CA LEU A 112 -19.83 10.98 13.98
C LEU A 112 -20.60 10.13 14.99
N ASP A 113 -20.53 8.81 14.88
CA ASP A 113 -21.18 7.88 15.82
C ASP A 113 -20.64 8.05 17.25
N ARG A 114 -19.30 8.08 17.41
CA ARG A 114 -18.67 8.30 18.72
C ARG A 114 -18.92 9.68 19.35
N THR A 115 -19.36 10.65 18.56
CA THR A 115 -19.66 12.00 19.04
C THR A 115 -21.16 12.28 19.15
N ASP A 116 -22.00 11.24 19.07
CA ASP A 116 -23.46 11.37 19.04
C ASP A 116 -23.92 12.36 17.96
N TRP A 117 -23.27 12.31 16.80
CA TRP A 117 -23.50 13.20 15.67
C TRP A 117 -23.23 14.69 15.95
N ASN A 118 -22.43 15.00 16.97
CA ASN A 118 -21.96 16.36 17.22
C ASN A 118 -20.91 16.79 16.19
N ARG A 119 -21.39 17.36 15.08
CA ARG A 119 -20.58 17.79 13.93
C ARG A 119 -19.44 18.74 14.31
N SER A 120 -19.63 19.62 15.30
CA SER A 120 -18.60 20.55 15.76
C SER A 120 -17.48 19.86 16.54
N LYS A 121 -17.79 18.81 17.31
CA LYS A 121 -16.78 17.97 17.98
C LYS A 121 -16.10 17.07 16.96
N ALA A 122 -16.86 16.44 16.07
CA ALA A 122 -16.35 15.57 15.02
C ALA A 122 -15.35 16.29 14.11
N SER A 123 -15.63 17.52 13.67
CA SER A 123 -14.70 18.28 12.81
C SER A 123 -13.37 18.57 13.51
N LYS A 124 -13.40 18.82 14.83
CA LYS A 124 -12.17 19.02 15.63
C LYS A 124 -11.35 17.74 15.76
N ILE A 125 -11.99 16.60 15.99
CA ILE A 125 -11.34 15.29 16.07
C ILE A 125 -10.71 14.90 14.73
N LEU A 126 -11.47 15.09 13.64
CA LEU A 126 -11.03 14.83 12.27
C LEU A 126 -9.99 15.84 11.76
N LYS A 127 -9.73 16.92 12.50
CA LYS A 127 -8.81 18.01 12.13
C LYS A 127 -9.12 18.63 10.77
N ILE A 128 -10.41 18.78 10.44
CA ILE A 128 -10.87 19.44 9.22
C ILE A 128 -11.77 20.63 9.58
N SER A 129 -11.93 21.56 8.63
CA SER A 129 -12.88 22.66 8.83
C SER A 129 -14.30 22.11 8.97
N TYR A 130 -15.13 22.78 9.78
CA TYR A 130 -16.54 22.42 9.93
C TYR A 130 -17.28 22.39 8.58
N LYS A 131 -16.97 23.36 7.71
CA LYS A 131 -17.53 23.44 6.35
C LYS A 131 -17.14 22.22 5.50
N THR A 132 -15.89 21.77 5.59
CA THR A 132 -15.40 20.56 4.90
C THR A 132 -16.13 19.31 5.37
N LEU A 133 -16.34 19.17 6.69
CA LEU A 133 -17.10 18.05 7.24
C LEU A 133 -18.52 18.01 6.69
N LEU A 134 -19.22 19.16 6.64
CA LEU A 134 -20.57 19.23 6.09
C LEU A 134 -20.63 18.81 4.62
N TYR A 135 -19.67 19.27 3.81
CA TYR A 135 -19.59 18.85 2.41
C TYR A 135 -19.35 17.35 2.28
N LYS A 136 -18.42 16.78 3.05
CA LYS A 136 -18.13 15.35 3.02
C LYS A 136 -19.32 14.49 3.45
N ILE A 137 -20.09 14.91 4.46
CA ILE A 137 -21.31 14.21 4.88
C ILE A 137 -22.33 14.16 3.74
N SER A 138 -22.54 15.29 3.03
CA SER A 138 -23.47 15.38 1.91
C SER A 138 -23.01 14.61 0.68
N ASP A 139 -21.72 14.69 0.34
CA ASP A 139 -21.13 14.08 -0.85
C ASP A 139 -21.02 12.55 -0.71
N LEU A 140 -20.64 12.07 0.48
CA LEU A 140 -20.49 10.65 0.77
C LEU A 140 -21.81 9.96 1.17
N GLY A 141 -22.91 10.71 1.29
CA GLY A 141 -24.24 10.21 1.63
C GLY A 141 -24.36 9.63 3.05
N ILE A 142 -23.67 10.23 4.03
CA ILE A 142 -23.64 9.71 5.41
C ILE A 142 -24.90 10.19 6.15
N ILE A 143 -25.75 9.26 6.60
CA ILE A 143 -27.08 9.55 7.18
C ILE A 143 -27.05 9.32 8.70
N PRO A 144 -27.67 10.22 9.51
CA PRO A 144 -27.80 10.02 10.94
C PRO A 144 -28.65 8.79 11.29
N PRO A 145 -28.26 8.02 12.31
CA PRO A 145 -29.11 6.95 12.83
C PRO A 145 -30.36 7.59 13.44
N GLY A 146 -31.54 7.29 12.87
CA GLY A 146 -32.83 7.72 13.43
C GLY A 146 -33.53 8.89 12.71
N LYS A 147 -33.57 8.88 11.38
CA LYS A 147 -34.65 9.54 10.64
C LYS A 147 -35.70 8.53 10.18
#